data_AF-A0A961ANS1-F1
#
_entry.id   AF-A0A961ANS1-F1
#
_cell.length_a   1.000
_cell.length_b   1.000
_cell.length_c   1.000
_cell.angle_alpha   90.00
_cell.angle_beta   90.00
_cell.angle_gamma   90.00
#
_symmetry.space_group_name_H-M   'P 1'
#
loop_
_entity.id
_entity.type
_entity.pdbx_description
1 polymer ?
#
loop_
_entity_poly.entity_id
_entity_poly.type
_entity_poly.pdbx_seq_one_letter_code
_entity_poly.pdbx_strand_id
1 'polypeptide(L)'
;MLRTVADVPHGGTWAGGGVFSQRDKLQSNDVWYSDRSLSEFSNSSDLPFSIERMPSGGEVFPILSHRLERDGWKREGDFVEDQKISLKHSTYSTLCVGDPGWSWQPTPSHPILRMFYRGYLVPGYTFEFRLEDSDLLDPEVDWATWDSKGDLLVARHGAIQRYTLESLKNDAPAFCADFESLTPPTNNAQQGVGGNPLPRRESEIEP
;
A
#
# COMPACT_ATOMS: atom_id res chain seq x y z
N MET A 1 -2.21 -22.53 14.96
CA MET A 1 -3.51 -22.35 14.30
C MET A 1 -3.84 -20.87 14.33
N LEU A 2 -3.98 -20.22 13.17
CA LEU A 2 -4.44 -18.83 13.10
C LEU A 2 -5.94 -18.81 13.39
N ARG A 3 -6.40 -17.91 14.25
CA ARG A 3 -7.83 -17.71 14.57
C ARG A 3 -8.24 -16.32 14.10
N THR A 4 -9.28 -16.24 13.28
CA THR A 4 -9.92 -14.98 12.91
C THR A 4 -10.80 -14.53 14.06
N VAL A 5 -10.53 -13.33 14.60
CA VAL A 5 -11.29 -12.75 15.72
C VAL A 5 -12.42 -11.84 15.23
N ALA A 6 -12.20 -11.14 14.12
CA ALA A 6 -13.17 -10.27 13.48
C ALA A 6 -13.10 -10.45 11.96
N ASP A 7 -14.26 -10.45 11.32
CA ASP A 7 -14.43 -10.44 9.87
C ASP A 7 -15.64 -9.55 9.53
N VAL A 8 -15.41 -8.58 8.64
CA VAL A 8 -16.40 -7.61 8.20
C VAL A 8 -16.34 -7.43 6.68
N PRO A 9 -17.50 -7.24 6.01
CA PRO A 9 -17.51 -6.96 4.59
C PRO A 9 -16.68 -5.72 4.24
N HIS A 10 -15.90 -5.80 3.17
CA HIS A 10 -15.11 -4.67 2.69
C HIS A 10 -15.19 -4.56 1.17
N GLY A 11 -15.48 -3.37 0.65
CA GLY A 11 -15.54 -3.10 -0.81
C GLY A 11 -14.18 -3.00 -1.50
N GLY A 12 -13.13 -3.59 -0.91
CA GLY A 12 -11.71 -3.43 -1.28
C GLY A 12 -10.96 -2.51 -0.32
N THR A 13 -9.81 -2.95 0.21
CA THR A 13 -9.00 -2.18 1.17
C THR A 13 -8.19 -1.13 0.45
N TRP A 14 -8.83 -0.03 0.07
CA TRP A 14 -8.20 1.05 -0.65
C TRP A 14 -7.04 1.61 0.18
N ALA A 15 -5.82 1.31 -0.27
CA ALA A 15 -4.59 1.62 0.45
C ALA A 15 -4.49 0.98 1.86
N GLY A 16 -5.13 -0.18 2.08
CA GLY A 16 -5.04 -0.96 3.31
C GLY A 16 -6.27 -0.85 4.23
N GLY A 17 -6.36 -1.75 5.22
CA GLY A 17 -7.53 -1.86 6.12
C GLY A 17 -7.47 -1.01 7.39
N GLY A 18 -6.33 -0.38 7.68
CA GLY A 18 -6.16 0.46 8.86
C GLY A 18 -4.69 0.78 9.18
N VAL A 19 -4.48 1.65 10.17
CA VAL A 19 -3.16 2.08 10.67
C VAL A 19 -3.16 2.05 12.19
N PHE A 20 -2.07 1.54 12.77
CA PHE A 20 -1.85 1.69 14.21
C PHE A 20 -1.40 3.12 14.48
N SER A 21 -2.27 3.94 15.04
CA SER A 21 -1.93 5.30 15.47
C SER A 21 -1.15 5.28 16.79
N GLN A 22 -1.35 4.23 17.59
CA GLN A 22 -0.60 3.92 18.80
C GLN A 22 -0.40 2.40 18.91
N ARG A 23 0.44 1.96 19.84
CA ARG A 23 0.74 0.53 20.05
C ARG A 23 -0.51 -0.31 20.33
N ASP A 24 -1.50 0.28 20.98
CA ASP A 24 -2.73 -0.33 21.48
C ASP A 24 -3.99 0.25 20.81
N LYS A 25 -3.84 0.94 19.67
CA LYS A 25 -4.94 1.57 18.96
C LYS A 25 -4.80 1.44 17.45
N LEU A 26 -5.72 0.67 16.85
CA LEU A 26 -5.89 0.53 15.41
C LEU A 26 -6.97 1.50 14.91
N GLN A 27 -6.62 2.37 13.99
CA GLN A 27 -7.58 3.15 13.22
C GLN A 27 -7.97 2.38 11.96
N SER A 28 -9.20 1.89 11.87
CA SER A 28 -9.69 1.12 10.74
C SER A 28 -10.20 2.02 9.62
N ASN A 29 -9.85 1.68 8.36
CA ASN A 29 -10.33 2.38 7.16
C ASN A 29 -11.53 1.64 6.54
N ASP A 30 -12.45 1.17 7.37
CA ASP A 30 -13.62 0.42 6.92
C ASP A 30 -14.73 1.35 6.39
N VAL A 31 -15.48 0.85 5.42
CA VAL A 31 -16.42 1.67 4.63
C VAL A 31 -17.70 1.96 5.39
N TRP A 32 -18.12 3.23 5.39
CA TRP A 32 -19.29 3.73 6.13
C TRP A 32 -20.64 3.11 5.75
N TYR A 33 -20.82 2.71 4.48
CA TYR A 33 -22.08 2.14 3.99
C TYR A 33 -22.20 0.62 4.22
N SER A 34 -21.24 0.01 4.92
CA SER A 34 -21.36 -1.39 5.33
C SER A 34 -22.15 -1.50 6.64
N ASP A 35 -22.99 -2.54 6.73
CA ASP A 35 -23.80 -2.82 7.92
C ASP A 35 -22.96 -3.23 9.14
N ARG A 36 -21.65 -3.47 8.97
CA ARG A 36 -20.75 -3.93 10.03
C ARG A 36 -19.39 -3.23 9.99
N SER A 37 -18.89 -2.84 11.16
CA SER A 37 -17.60 -2.18 11.34
C SER A 37 -16.61 -3.04 12.11
N LEU A 38 -15.31 -2.88 11.83
CA LEU A 38 -14.27 -3.38 12.75
C LEU A 38 -14.31 -2.69 14.13
N SER A 39 -14.78 -1.44 14.19
CA SER A 39 -14.89 -0.69 15.46
C SER A 39 -15.93 -1.27 16.43
N GLU A 40 -16.85 -2.13 15.97
CA GLU A 40 -17.75 -2.91 16.84
C GLU A 40 -16.98 -3.84 17.78
N PHE A 41 -15.75 -4.22 17.40
CA PHE A 41 -14.86 -5.08 18.19
C PHE A 41 -13.90 -4.29 19.09
N SER A 42 -14.09 -2.97 19.22
CA SER A 42 -13.22 -2.07 19.99
C SER A 42 -12.97 -2.48 21.44
N ASN A 43 -13.95 -3.14 22.07
CA ASN A 43 -13.88 -3.62 23.45
C ASN A 43 -13.75 -5.15 23.55
N SER A 44 -13.38 -5.82 22.46
CA SER A 44 -13.20 -7.28 22.47
C SER A 44 -12.02 -7.66 23.37
N SER A 45 -12.25 -8.53 24.36
CA SER A 45 -11.19 -9.10 25.19
C SER A 45 -10.24 -10.03 24.40
N ASP A 46 -10.64 -10.42 23.18
CA ASP A 46 -9.83 -11.25 22.29
C ASP A 46 -8.76 -10.44 21.54
N LEU A 47 -8.80 -9.09 21.61
CA LEU A 47 -7.84 -8.20 20.95
C LEU A 47 -6.99 -7.45 21.99
N PRO A 48 -5.65 -7.41 21.85
CA PRO A 48 -4.78 -6.69 22.77
C PRO A 48 -4.69 -5.18 22.47
N PHE A 49 -5.60 -4.66 21.63
CA PHE A 49 -5.67 -3.27 21.20
C PHE A 49 -7.12 -2.87 20.96
N SER A 50 -7.40 -1.58 21.06
CA SER A 50 -8.67 -0.98 20.70
C SER A 50 -8.74 -0.71 19.19
N ILE A 51 -9.95 -0.73 18.63
CA ILE A 51 -10.21 -0.37 17.23
C ILE A 51 -11.09 0.87 17.19
N GLU A 52 -10.69 1.88 16.44
CA GLU A 52 -11.49 3.07 16.16
C GLU A 52 -11.68 3.21 14.65
N ARG A 53 -12.90 3.50 14.20
CA ARG A 53 -13.14 3.76 12.78
C ARG A 53 -12.63 5.15 12.40
N MET A 54 -11.92 5.25 11.28
CA MET A 54 -11.50 6.53 10.74
C MET A 54 -12.68 7.34 10.19
N PRO A 55 -12.72 8.67 10.39
CA PRO A 55 -13.77 9.52 9.83
C PRO A 55 -13.85 9.48 8.30
N SER A 56 -12.76 9.13 7.62
CA SER A 56 -12.66 9.08 6.16
C SER A 56 -13.45 7.94 5.51
N GLY A 57 -13.87 6.91 6.26
CA GLY A 57 -14.84 5.93 5.78
C GLY A 57 -14.43 5.12 4.53
N GLY A 58 -13.16 4.72 4.38
CA GLY A 58 -12.68 3.88 3.28
C GLY A 58 -11.90 4.59 2.19
N GLU A 59 -11.74 5.91 2.28
CA GLU A 59 -10.95 6.70 1.32
C GLU A 59 -9.45 6.39 1.37
N VAL A 60 -8.76 6.51 0.22
CA VAL A 60 -7.32 6.19 0.07
C VAL A 60 -6.41 7.18 0.78
N PHE A 61 -6.62 8.47 0.54
CA PHE A 61 -5.65 9.48 0.94
C PHE A 61 -5.54 9.65 2.45
N PRO A 62 -6.62 9.63 3.24
CA PRO A 62 -6.49 9.76 4.69
C PRO A 62 -5.64 8.66 5.32
N ILE A 63 -5.86 7.39 4.95
CA ILE A 63 -5.05 6.27 5.46
C ILE A 63 -3.63 6.27 4.88
N LEU A 64 -3.45 6.70 3.64
CA LEU A 64 -2.13 6.86 3.03
C LEU A 64 -1.32 7.94 3.75
N SER A 65 -1.89 9.13 3.97
CA SER A 65 -1.22 10.22 4.68
C SER A 65 -0.75 9.81 6.07
N HIS A 66 -1.59 9.15 6.87
CA HIS A 66 -1.16 8.66 8.19
C HIS A 66 -0.01 7.66 8.14
N ARG A 67 0.02 6.77 7.13
CA ARG A 67 1.11 5.80 6.98
C ARG A 67 2.40 6.49 6.54
N LEU A 68 2.30 7.41 5.58
CA LEU A 68 3.44 8.20 5.11
C LEU A 68 4.05 9.01 6.27
N GLU A 69 3.23 9.72 7.05
CA GLU A 69 3.68 10.48 8.22
C GLU A 69 4.36 9.59 9.27
N ARG A 70 3.76 8.44 9.58
CA ARG A 70 4.35 7.44 10.48
C ARG A 70 5.73 6.99 10.00
N ASP A 71 5.88 6.82 8.68
CA ASP A 71 7.11 6.34 8.05
C ASP A 71 8.13 7.47 7.82
N GLY A 72 7.83 8.71 8.22
CA GLY A 72 8.76 9.84 8.21
C GLY A 72 8.59 10.82 7.05
N TRP A 73 7.63 10.57 6.16
CA TRP A 73 7.29 11.50 5.09
C TRP A 73 6.57 12.73 5.64
N LYS A 74 6.78 13.87 4.99
CA LYS A 74 6.16 15.15 5.31
C LYS A 74 5.43 15.66 4.09
N ARG A 75 4.17 16.05 4.24
CA ARG A 75 3.39 16.66 3.18
C ARG A 75 3.91 18.09 2.93
N GLU A 76 4.18 18.45 1.68
CA GLU A 76 4.78 19.74 1.29
C GLU A 76 3.75 20.83 0.94
N GLY A 77 2.47 20.58 1.20
CA GLY A 77 1.38 21.53 0.96
C GLY A 77 0.02 20.84 0.87
N ASP A 78 -1.04 21.60 0.64
CA ASP A 78 -2.38 21.03 0.51
C ASP A 78 -2.53 20.17 -0.75
N PHE A 79 -3.56 19.33 -0.79
CA PHE A 79 -3.92 18.59 -2.00
C PHE A 79 -4.44 19.56 -3.06
N VAL A 80 -4.08 19.30 -4.31
CA VAL A 80 -4.62 20.00 -5.48
C VAL A 80 -5.79 19.19 -6.03
N GLU A 81 -6.76 19.87 -6.63
CA GLU A 81 -7.91 19.20 -7.25
C GLU A 81 -7.50 18.36 -8.47
N ASP A 82 -8.06 17.16 -8.52
CA ASP A 82 -7.91 16.24 -9.64
C ASP A 82 -8.69 16.73 -10.88
N GLN A 83 -8.01 16.77 -12.02
CA GLN A 83 -8.64 17.09 -13.31
C GLN A 83 -9.10 15.80 -13.98
N LYS A 84 -10.40 15.70 -14.28
CA LYS A 84 -10.92 14.56 -15.05
C LYS A 84 -10.39 14.58 -16.48
N ILE A 85 -9.88 13.44 -16.93
CA ILE A 85 -9.40 13.24 -18.30
C ILE A 85 -10.09 12.02 -18.92
N SER A 86 -10.19 12.02 -20.25
CA SER A 86 -10.70 10.89 -21.01
C SER A 86 -9.55 10.16 -21.68
N LEU A 87 -9.39 8.87 -21.39
CA LEU A 87 -8.44 7.99 -22.08
C LEU A 87 -9.21 7.06 -23.02
N LYS A 88 -8.56 6.64 -24.12
CA LYS A 88 -9.18 5.75 -25.13
C LYS A 88 -9.83 4.49 -24.54
N HIS A 89 -9.28 3.99 -23.42
CA HIS A 89 -9.70 2.77 -22.76
C HIS A 89 -10.17 2.97 -21.31
N SER A 90 -10.41 4.21 -20.89
CA SER A 90 -10.92 4.50 -19.55
C SER A 90 -11.90 5.66 -19.57
N THR A 91 -13.08 5.43 -19.02
CA THR A 91 -14.09 6.48 -18.77
C THR A 91 -13.86 7.21 -17.45
N TYR A 92 -12.93 6.73 -16.61
CA TYR A 92 -12.61 7.32 -15.33
C TYR A 92 -11.09 7.37 -15.15
N SER A 93 -10.52 8.53 -15.46
CA SER A 93 -9.13 8.84 -15.15
C SER A 93 -9.02 10.29 -14.70
N THR A 94 -8.10 10.54 -13.77
CA THR A 94 -7.83 11.88 -13.28
C THR A 94 -6.34 12.18 -13.39
N LEU A 95 -6.02 13.45 -13.53
CA LEU A 95 -4.66 13.98 -13.52
C LEU A 95 -4.54 15.00 -12.39
N CYS A 96 -3.57 14.79 -11.51
CA CYS A 96 -3.24 15.75 -10.46
C CYS A 96 -2.02 16.57 -10.89
N VAL A 97 -2.26 17.72 -11.51
CA VAL A 97 -1.19 18.62 -11.97
C VAL A 97 -0.83 19.59 -10.85
N GLY A 98 0.44 19.59 -10.44
CA GLY A 98 0.93 20.54 -9.44
C GLY A 98 0.79 20.07 -8.00
N ASP A 99 0.55 18.78 -7.77
CA ASP A 99 0.66 18.19 -6.43
C ASP A 99 2.03 18.54 -5.81
N PRO A 100 2.10 19.24 -4.66
CA PRO A 100 3.36 19.56 -4.00
C PRO A 100 4.06 18.30 -3.46
N GLY A 101 3.30 17.22 -3.27
CA GLY A 101 3.81 15.92 -2.90
C GLY A 101 4.19 15.81 -1.43
N TRP A 102 5.05 14.82 -1.17
CA TRP A 102 5.65 14.54 0.11
C TRP A 102 7.17 14.54 -0.04
N SER A 103 7.86 14.89 1.04
CA SER A 103 9.30 14.79 1.16
C SER A 103 9.69 13.85 2.30
N TRP A 104 10.82 13.16 2.17
CA TRP A 104 11.41 12.42 3.27
C TRP A 104 12.93 12.48 3.20
N GLN A 105 13.52 12.88 4.33
CA GLN A 105 14.96 12.93 4.54
C GLN A 105 15.29 12.29 5.90
N PRO A 106 15.81 11.04 5.94
CA PRO A 106 16.06 10.32 7.19
C PRO A 106 17.02 11.05 8.13
N THR A 107 18.11 11.62 7.58
CA THR A 107 19.06 12.47 8.30
C THR A 107 19.58 13.58 7.38
N PRO A 108 20.19 14.66 7.90
CA PRO A 108 20.73 15.74 7.06
C PRO A 108 21.77 15.32 6.02
N SER A 109 22.37 14.12 6.14
CA SER A 109 23.32 13.61 5.16
C SER A 109 22.66 12.86 3.99
N HIS A 110 21.36 12.58 4.07
CA HIS A 110 20.62 11.92 3.00
C HIS A 110 20.11 12.97 2.01
N PRO A 111 20.09 12.67 0.69
CA PRO A 111 19.30 13.47 -0.26
C PRO A 111 17.81 13.38 0.10
N ILE A 112 17.05 14.41 -0.27
CA ILE A 112 15.60 14.42 -0.03
C ILE A 112 14.93 13.54 -1.08
N LEU A 113 14.21 12.53 -0.63
CA LEU A 113 13.33 11.74 -1.48
C LEU A 113 11.97 12.45 -1.57
N ARG A 114 11.48 12.68 -2.78
CA ARG A 114 10.17 13.26 -3.05
C ARG A 114 9.26 12.24 -3.70
N MET A 115 7.99 12.28 -3.32
CA MET A 115 6.92 11.50 -3.92
C MET A 115 5.77 12.43 -4.28
N PHE A 116 5.20 12.29 -5.46
CA PHE A 116 4.11 13.13 -5.93
C PHE A 116 2.95 12.29 -6.43
N TYR A 117 1.74 12.63 -6.04
CA TYR A 117 0.55 12.05 -6.64
C TYR A 117 0.30 12.66 -8.02
N ARG A 118 0.05 11.81 -9.01
CA ARG A 118 -0.16 12.23 -10.42
C ARG A 118 -1.57 11.97 -10.93
N GLY A 119 -2.45 11.42 -10.10
CA GLY A 119 -3.82 11.14 -10.48
C GLY A 119 -4.15 9.65 -10.46
N TYR A 120 -5.39 9.34 -10.80
CA TYR A 120 -5.87 7.98 -11.00
C TYR A 120 -5.80 7.65 -12.49
N LEU A 121 -4.74 6.96 -12.90
CA LEU A 121 -4.51 6.52 -14.28
C LEU A 121 -4.70 5.01 -14.35
N VAL A 122 -5.22 4.46 -15.44
CA VAL A 122 -5.43 3.00 -15.49
C VAL A 122 -4.08 2.28 -15.35
N PRO A 123 -3.89 1.42 -14.32
CA PRO A 123 -4.92 0.74 -13.50
C PRO A 123 -5.20 1.27 -12.07
N GLY A 124 -4.58 2.36 -11.59
CA GLY A 124 -4.83 2.88 -10.24
C GLY A 124 -4.19 4.23 -9.92
N TYR A 125 -3.93 4.46 -8.64
CA TYR A 125 -3.22 5.66 -8.20
C TYR A 125 -1.78 5.65 -8.71
N THR A 126 -1.39 6.73 -9.39
CA THR A 126 -0.04 6.88 -9.94
C THR A 126 0.76 7.85 -9.09
N PHE A 127 1.98 7.45 -8.75
CA PHE A 127 2.94 8.26 -8.02
C PHE A 127 4.20 8.42 -8.85
N GLU A 128 4.82 9.60 -8.75
CA GLU A 128 6.13 9.89 -9.31
C GLU A 128 7.12 10.06 -8.15
N PHE A 129 8.33 9.52 -8.30
CA PHE A 129 9.40 9.64 -7.30
C PHE A 129 10.57 10.43 -7.86
N ARG A 130 11.18 11.28 -7.03
CA ARG A 130 12.40 12.03 -7.37
C ARG A 130 13.37 12.04 -6.20
N LEU A 131 14.66 12.00 -6.49
CA LEU A 131 15.70 12.17 -5.49
C LEU A 131 16.37 13.53 -5.76
N GLU A 132 16.43 14.41 -4.76
CA GLU A 132 17.11 15.69 -4.96
C GLU A 132 18.59 15.48 -5.28
N ASP A 133 19.10 16.31 -6.19
CA ASP A 133 20.48 16.28 -6.71
C ASP A 133 20.88 14.97 -7.43
N SER A 134 19.92 14.18 -7.92
CA SER A 134 20.19 12.94 -8.67
C SER A 134 19.11 12.65 -9.72
N ASP A 135 19.54 12.15 -10.88
CA ASP A 135 18.65 11.66 -11.95
C ASP A 135 18.35 10.16 -11.84
N LEU A 136 18.72 9.52 -10.71
CA LEU A 136 18.56 8.08 -10.49
C LEU A 136 17.11 7.61 -10.59
N LEU A 137 16.16 8.45 -10.16
CA LEU A 137 14.74 8.15 -10.16
C LEU A 137 14.07 8.79 -11.38
N ASP A 138 13.90 7.98 -12.42
CA ASP A 138 13.28 8.36 -13.69
C ASP A 138 11.80 7.89 -13.76
N PRO A 139 11.06 8.22 -14.85
CA PRO A 139 9.64 7.86 -14.97
C PRO A 139 9.31 6.36 -14.96
N GLU A 140 10.30 5.46 -15.02
CA GLU A 140 10.08 4.01 -14.96
C GLU A 140 10.14 3.46 -13.53
N VAL A 141 10.36 4.30 -12.53
CA VAL A 141 10.32 3.91 -11.12
C VAL A 141 8.88 3.73 -10.65
N ASP A 142 8.55 2.52 -10.23
CA ASP A 142 7.23 2.17 -9.70
C ASP A 142 7.07 2.61 -8.24
N TRP A 143 8.16 2.53 -7.47
CA TRP A 143 8.17 2.82 -6.04
C TRP A 143 9.57 3.12 -5.52
N ALA A 144 9.69 4.05 -4.59
CA ALA A 144 10.94 4.31 -3.85
C ALA A 144 10.68 4.69 -2.39
N THR A 145 11.59 4.27 -1.49
CA THR A 145 11.49 4.57 -0.06
C THR A 145 12.86 4.47 0.60
N TRP A 146 13.06 5.13 1.75
CA TRP A 146 14.17 4.78 2.65
C TRP A 146 13.79 3.57 3.51
N ASP A 147 14.75 2.69 3.78
CA ASP A 147 14.57 1.60 4.74
C ASP A 147 14.99 2.02 6.17
N SER A 148 14.82 1.11 7.13
CA SER A 148 15.20 1.36 8.53
C SER A 148 16.70 1.62 8.78
N LYS A 149 17.56 1.31 7.80
CA LYS A 149 19.01 1.54 7.86
C LYS A 149 19.42 2.84 7.15
N GLY A 150 18.49 3.51 6.48
CA GLY A 150 18.78 4.67 5.64
C GLY A 150 19.27 4.30 4.23
N ASP A 151 19.09 3.06 3.80
CA ASP A 151 19.34 2.68 2.40
C ASP A 151 18.10 3.04 1.54
N LEU A 152 18.32 3.54 0.33
CA LEU A 152 17.24 3.78 -0.63
C LEU A 152 16.85 2.46 -1.29
N LEU A 153 15.58 2.09 -1.17
CA LEU A 153 14.98 0.99 -1.92
C LEU A 153 14.24 1.56 -3.13
N VAL A 154 14.44 0.94 -4.29
CA VAL A 154 13.79 1.32 -5.54
C VAL A 154 13.23 0.07 -6.19
N ALA A 155 11.97 0.12 -6.61
CA ALA A 155 11.37 -0.87 -7.48
C ALA A 155 11.16 -0.29 -8.87
N ARG A 156 11.59 -1.02 -9.90
CA ARG A 156 11.39 -0.69 -11.30
C ARG A 156 11.47 -1.95 -12.16
N HIS A 157 10.56 -2.10 -13.14
CA HIS A 157 10.54 -3.22 -14.09
C HIS A 157 10.64 -4.59 -13.41
N GLY A 158 9.83 -4.82 -12.38
CA GLY A 158 9.82 -6.08 -11.66
C GLY A 158 11.13 -6.39 -10.91
N ALA A 159 12.05 -5.45 -10.77
CA ALA A 159 13.27 -5.58 -9.98
C ALA A 159 13.22 -4.72 -8.72
N ILE A 160 13.90 -5.19 -7.67
CA ILE A 160 14.16 -4.43 -6.44
C ILE A 160 15.65 -4.13 -6.36
N GLN A 161 15.98 -2.85 -6.23
CA GLN A 161 17.32 -2.34 -6.08
C GLN A 161 17.47 -1.67 -4.71
N ARG A 162 18.67 -1.76 -4.12
CA ARG A 162 19.01 -1.07 -2.88
C ARG A 162 20.30 -0.27 -3.06
N TYR A 163 20.26 0.99 -2.65
CA TYR A 163 21.39 1.90 -2.69
C TYR A 163 21.76 2.33 -1.28
N THR A 164 23.03 2.15 -0.92
CA THR A 164 23.57 2.76 0.28
C THR A 164 23.92 4.22 -0.01
N LEU A 165 24.13 5.06 1.01
CA LEU A 165 24.61 6.44 0.78
C LEU A 165 25.91 6.53 -0.02
N GLU A 166 26.79 5.53 0.10
CA GLU A 166 28.02 5.47 -0.70
C GLU A 166 27.73 5.11 -2.15
N SER A 167 26.85 4.13 -2.37
CA SER A 167 26.54 3.62 -3.70
C SER A 167 25.67 4.58 -4.52
N LEU A 168 24.88 5.44 -3.86
CA LEU A 168 24.18 6.58 -4.48
C LEU A 168 25.14 7.55 -5.17
N LYS A 169 26.37 7.74 -4.68
CA LYS A 169 27.33 8.68 -5.28
C LYS A 169 27.80 8.26 -6.67
N ASN A 170 27.65 6.99 -6.99
CA ASN A 170 28.10 6.40 -8.26
C ASN A 170 26.92 5.85 -9.08
N ASP A 171 25.67 6.14 -8.68
CA ASP A 171 24.43 5.60 -9.27
C ASP A 171 24.45 4.07 -9.46
N ALA A 172 25.13 3.35 -8.57
CA ALA A 172 25.28 1.90 -8.62
C ALA A 172 24.57 1.25 -7.44
N PRO A 173 23.64 0.30 -7.64
CA PRO A 173 22.98 -0.36 -6.53
C PRO A 173 23.97 -1.28 -5.79
N ALA A 174 23.93 -1.24 -4.46
CA ALA A 174 24.66 -2.19 -3.61
C ALA A 174 24.02 -3.60 -3.64
N PHE A 175 22.78 -3.70 -4.11
CA PHE A 175 22.05 -4.95 -4.30
C PHE A 175 20.97 -4.78 -5.39
N CYS A 176 20.78 -5.80 -6.21
CA CYS A 176 19.72 -5.87 -7.22
C CYS A 176 19.17 -7.30 -7.28
N ALA A 177 17.86 -7.44 -7.28
CA ALA A 177 17.15 -8.69 -7.54
C ALA A 177 16.06 -8.46 -8.59
N ASP A 178 16.13 -9.23 -9.69
CA ASP A 178 15.20 -9.18 -10.81
C ASP A 178 14.20 -10.34 -10.72
N PHE A 179 12.91 -10.02 -10.79
CA PHE A 179 11.82 -10.99 -10.68
C PHE A 179 11.04 -11.18 -11.99
N GLU A 180 11.41 -10.54 -13.10
CA GLU A 180 10.73 -10.69 -14.40
C GLU A 180 10.82 -12.12 -14.94
N SER A 181 11.83 -12.88 -14.51
CA SER A 181 12.01 -14.29 -14.88
C SER A 181 11.17 -15.27 -14.04
N LEU A 182 10.46 -14.81 -13.01
CA LEU A 182 9.65 -15.68 -12.17
C LEU A 182 8.48 -16.24 -12.97
N THR A 183 8.38 -17.57 -12.99
CA THR A 183 7.23 -18.27 -13.57
C THR A 183 6.27 -18.71 -12.45
N PRO A 184 4.94 -18.69 -12.68
CA PRO A 184 4.00 -19.25 -11.72
C PRO A 184 4.34 -20.71 -11.41
N PRO A 185 4.13 -21.19 -10.16
CA PRO A 185 4.30 -22.60 -9.84
C PRO A 185 3.49 -23.46 -10.81
N THR A 186 4.11 -24.47 -11.43
CA THR A 186 3.36 -25.45 -12.22
C THR A 186 2.49 -26.28 -11.27
N ASN A 187 1.21 -26.48 -11.62
CA ASN A 187 0.17 -27.13 -10.80
C ASN A 187 0.46 -28.56 -10.32
N ASN A 188 1.65 -29.12 -10.58
CA ASN A 188 2.05 -30.46 -10.16
C ASN A 188 2.24 -30.60 -8.63
N ALA A 189 2.27 -29.50 -7.87
CA ALA A 189 2.42 -29.52 -6.42
C ALA A 189 1.11 -29.85 -5.65
N GLN A 190 -0.06 -29.86 -6.30
CA GLN A 190 -1.35 -30.15 -5.63
C GLN A 190 -1.81 -31.62 -5.72
N GLN A 191 -1.10 -32.50 -6.43
CA GLN A 191 -1.47 -33.92 -6.51
C GLN A 191 -0.99 -34.78 -5.32
N GLY A 192 -0.33 -34.19 -4.32
CA GLY A 192 0.24 -34.91 -3.17
C GLY A 192 -0.65 -35.06 -1.94
N VAL A 193 -1.83 -34.41 -1.87
CA VAL A 193 -2.71 -34.50 -0.69
C VAL A 193 -4.10 -34.95 -1.13
N GLY A 194 -4.28 -36.27 -1.20
CA GLY A 194 -5.59 -36.91 -1.29
C GLY A 194 -6.41 -36.63 -0.03
N GLY A 195 -7.00 -35.44 0.06
CA GLY A 195 -8.06 -35.15 1.00
C GLY A 195 -9.35 -35.79 0.50
N ASN A 196 -9.82 -36.83 1.20
CA ASN A 196 -11.14 -37.38 0.95
C ASN A 196 -12.19 -36.26 0.96
N PRO A 197 -13.10 -36.20 -0.03
CA PRO A 197 -14.19 -35.24 0.00
C PRO A 197 -15.06 -35.48 1.22
N LEU A 198 -15.31 -34.42 2.00
CA LEU A 198 -16.26 -34.45 3.10
C LEU A 198 -17.66 -34.80 2.56
N PRO A 199 -18.42 -35.68 3.24
CA PRO A 199 -19.76 -36.03 2.81
C PRO A 199 -20.66 -34.78 2.83
N ARG A 200 -21.35 -34.54 1.71
CA ARG A 200 -22.43 -33.56 1.63
C ARG A 200 -23.48 -33.94 2.66
N ARG A 201 -23.78 -33.04 3.59
CA ARG A 201 -25.01 -33.12 4.38
C ARG A 201 -26.18 -32.82 3.44
N GLU A 202 -26.96 -33.84 3.14
CA GLU A 202 -28.31 -33.68 2.62
C GLU A 202 -29.15 -33.02 3.72
N SER A 203 -29.69 -31.85 3.43
CA SER A 203 -30.74 -31.24 4.24
C SER A 203 -32.07 -31.87 3.83
N GLU A 204 -32.54 -32.81 4.65
CA GLU A 204 -33.95 -33.19 4.67
C GLU A 204 -34.77 -31.98 5.14
N ILE A 205 -35.63 -31.48 4.26
CA ILE A 205 -36.79 -30.67 4.63
C ILE A 205 -37.99 -31.37 3.99
N GLU A 206 -38.80 -32.02 4.83
CA GLU A 206 -40.23 -32.22 4.63
C GLU A 206 -40.90 -32.29 6.01
N PRO A 207 -42.22 -32.03 6.13
CA PRO A 207 -43.13 -31.31 5.23
C PRO A 207 -43.66 -29.99 5.82
#